data_AF-A0A5C1AE84-F1
#
_entry.id   AF-A0A5C1AE84-F1
#
_cell.length_a   1.000
_cell.length_b   1.000
_cell.length_c   1.000
_cell.angle_alpha   90.00
_cell.angle_beta   90.00
_cell.angle_gamma   90.00
#
_symmetry.space_group_name_H-M   'P 1'
#
loop_
_entity.id
_entity.type
_entity.pdbx_description
1 polymer ?
#
loop_
_entity_poly.entity_id
_entity_poly.type
_entity_poly.pdbx_seq_one_letter_code
_entity_poly.pdbx_strand_id
1 'polypeptide(L)' 'MTFEQIGLAYLITFGWAIVGSLSMGCGVFMALKLFTLATRGVDEWKLIREGNIAMAIILAALIISIGIVVASVTRPAGG' A
#
# COMPACT_ATOMS: atom_id res chain seq x y z
N MET A 1 -38.85 -2.12 -1.27
CA MET A 1 -37.83 -1.82 -0.24
C MET A 1 -38.36 -0.73 0.66
N THR A 2 -38.31 -0.93 1.97
CA THR A 2 -38.71 0.09 2.96
C THR A 2 -37.56 1.07 3.21
N PHE A 3 -37.87 2.31 3.64
CA PHE A 3 -36.89 3.38 3.90
C PHE A 3 -35.76 2.94 4.85
N GLU A 4 -36.07 2.10 5.84
CA GLU A 4 -35.08 1.57 6.79
C GLU A 4 -34.03 0.68 6.13
N GLN A 5 -34.40 -0.10 5.11
CA GLN A 5 -33.45 -0.96 4.39
C GLN A 5 -32.44 -0.13 3.59
N ILE A 6 -32.87 1.02 3.07
CA ILE A 6 -32.00 1.95 2.34
C ILE A 6 -30.97 2.56 3.31
N GLY A 7 -31.41 2.99 4.50
CA GLY A 7 -30.52 3.51 5.53
C GLY A 7 -29.46 2.50 5.99
N LEU A 8 -29.87 1.25 6.22
CA LEU A 8 -28.94 0.17 6.57
C LEU A 8 -27.94 -0.13 5.44
N ALA A 9 -28.39 -0.11 4.18
CA ALA A 9 -27.53 -0.35 3.02
C ALA A 9 -26.45 0.75 2.87
N TYR A 10 -26.77 2.01 3.13
CA TYR A 10 -25.77 3.08 3.17
C TYR A 10 -24.75 2.90 4.29
N LEU A 11 -25.18 2.45 5.47
CA LEU A 11 -24.28 2.17 6.59
C LEU A 11 -23.30 1.03 6.26
N ILE A 12 -23.79 -0.04 5.64
CA ILE A 12 -22.97 -1.19 5.24
C ILE A 12 -21.98 -0.81 4.14
N THR A 13 -22.41 -0.06 3.12
CA THR A 13 -21.50 0.40 2.05
C THR A 13 -20.42 1.34 2.59
N PHE A 14 -20.75 2.20 3.55
CA PHE A 14 -19.76 3.01 4.25
C PHE A 14 -18.76 2.16 5.04
N GLY A 15 -19.24 1.11 5.72
CA GLY A 15 -18.38 0.15 6.43
C GLY A 15 -17.40 -0.54 5.48
N TRP A 16 -17.87 -1.04 4.33
CA TRP A 16 -17.00 -1.64 3.32
C TRP A 16 -16.01 -0.66 2.70
N ALA A 17 -16.37 0.61 2.53
CA ALA A 17 -15.44 1.63 2.04
C ALA A 17 -14.24 1.81 2.98
N ILE A 18 -14.48 1.80 4.30
CA ILE A 18 -13.42 1.89 5.31
C ILE A 18 -12.52 0.64 5.25
N VAL A 19 -13.12 -0.55 5.19
CA VAL A 19 -12.39 -1.82 5.11
C VAL A 19 -11.53 -1.86 3.84
N GLY A 20 -12.07 -1.43 2.70
CA GLY A 20 -11.34 -1.31 1.44
C GLY A 20 -10.14 -0.37 1.57
N SER A 21 -10.34 0.83 2.13
CA SER A 21 -9.26 1.81 2.34
C SER A 21 -8.15 1.27 3.25
N LEU A 22 -8.50 0.63 4.37
CA LEU A 22 -7.53 0.02 5.28
C LEU A 22 -6.73 -1.10 4.59
N SER A 23 -7.41 -1.96 3.83
CA SER A 23 -6.76 -3.07 3.13
C SER A 23 -5.71 -2.59 2.12
N MET A 24 -5.97 -1.46 1.45
CA MET A 24 -5.04 -0.84 0.51
C MET A 24 -3.76 -0.38 1.21
N GLY A 25 -3.88 0.30 2.36
CA GLY A 25 -2.74 0.74 3.16
C GLY A 25 -1.94 -0.43 3.74
N CYS A 26 -2.63 -1.49 4.15
CA CYS A 26 -1.99 -2.71 4.65
C CYS A 26 -1.11 -3.38 3.58
N GLY A 27 -1.54 -3.40 2.32
CA GLY A 27 -0.75 -3.96 1.21
C GLY A 27 0.59 -3.25 1.02
N VAL A 28 0.60 -1.91 1.04
CA VAL A 28 1.82 -1.09 0.95
C VAL A 28 2.74 -1.37 2.14
N PHE A 29 2.19 -1.41 3.35
CA PHE A 29 2.96 -1.72 4.56
C PHE A 29 3.57 -3.13 4.51
N MET A 30 2.83 -4.11 3.99
CA MET A 30 3.29 -5.48 3.87
C MET A 30 4.43 -5.63 2.86
N ALA A 31 4.39 -4.87 1.75
CA ALA A 31 5.48 -4.83 0.78
C ALA A 31 6.79 -4.27 1.39
N LEU A 32 6.70 -3.19 2.18
CA LEU A 32 7.85 -2.65 2.91
C LEU A 32 8.38 -3.66 3.94
N LYS A 33 7.49 -4.30 4.70
CA LYS A 33 7.86 -5.37 5.65
C LYS A 33 8.57 -6.53 4.97
N LEU A 34 8.12 -6.95 3.79
CA LEU A 34 8.74 -8.03 3.02
C LEU A 34 10.14 -7.63 2.56
N PHE A 35 10.32 -6.39 2.10
CA PHE A 35 11.63 -5.86 1.72
C PHE A 35 12.61 -5.82 2.89
N THR A 36 12.18 -5.29 4.05
CA THR A 36 13.00 -5.27 5.26
C THR A 36 13.28 -6.68 5.78
N LEU A 37 12.36 -7.63 5.59
CA LEU A 37 12.60 -9.03 5.91
C LEU A 37 13.67 -9.65 5.00
N ALA A 38 13.60 -9.40 3.69
CA ALA A 38 14.59 -9.86 2.73
C ALA A 38 15.98 -9.24 2.98
N THR A 39 16.00 -8.01 3.47
CA THR A 39 17.21 -7.20 3.69
C THR A 39 17.63 -7.17 5.17
N ARG A 40 17.13 -8.08 6.01
CA ARG A 40 17.33 -8.09 7.48
C ARG A 40 18.78 -7.99 7.98
N GLY A 41 19.76 -8.36 7.15
CA GLY A 41 21.19 -8.24 7.47
C GLY A 41 21.79 -6.86 7.22
N VAL A 42 21.01 -5.93 6.68
CA VAL A 42 21.43 -4.63 6.17
C VAL A 42 20.45 -3.58 6.69
N ASP A 43 20.94 -2.66 7.54
CA ASP A 43 20.11 -1.58 8.08
C ASP A 43 20.00 -0.47 7.02
N GLU A 44 18.90 -0.46 6.28
CA GLU A 44 18.72 0.38 5.09
C GLU A 44 18.72 1.86 5.45
N TRP A 45 18.10 2.19 6.59
CA TRP A 45 18.02 3.54 7.11
C TRP A 45 19.37 4.02 7.60
N LYS A 46 20.16 3.14 8.24
CA LYS A 46 21.54 3.45 8.63
C LYS A 46 22.42 3.73 7.41
N LEU A 47 22.37 2.87 6.39
CA LEU A 47 23.16 3.04 5.17
C LEU A 47 22.84 4.34 4.42
N ILE A 48 21.58 4.74 4.36
CA ILE A 48 21.19 6.02 3.78
C ILE A 48 21.74 7.19 4.61
N ARG A 49 21.67 7.11 5.95
CA ARG A 49 22.24 8.14 6.84
C ARG A 49 23.76 8.22 6.75
N GLU A 50 24.43 7.11 6.49
CA GLU A 50 25.88 7.03 6.26
C GLU A 50 26.28 7.53 4.85
N GLY A 51 25.33 7.93 4.01
CA GLY A 51 25.59 8.51 2.69
C GLY A 51 25.64 7.50 1.54
N ASN A 52 25.17 6.26 1.74
CA ASN A 52 25.13 5.26 0.69
C ASN A 52 24.04 5.57 -0.34
N ILE A 53 24.44 6.15 -1.47
CA ILE A 53 23.56 6.49 -2.59
C ILE A 53 22.92 5.24 -3.21
N ALA A 54 23.63 4.11 -3.26
CA ALA A 54 23.08 2.88 -3.83
C ALA A 54 21.86 2.39 -3.03
N MET A 55 21.94 2.41 -1.69
CA MET A 55 20.80 2.06 -0.84
C MET A 55 19.62 3.02 -1.02
N ALA A 56 19.89 4.32 -1.15
CA ALA A 56 18.86 5.33 -1.41
C ALA A 56 18.12 5.07 -2.74
N ILE A 57 18.86 4.73 -3.80
CA ILE A 57 18.28 4.41 -5.11
C ILE A 57 17.41 3.15 -5.04
N ILE A 58 17.87 2.10 -4.34
CA ILE A 58 17.10 0.87 -4.17
C ILE A 58 15.78 1.15 -3.44
N LEU A 59 15.82 1.92 -2.35
CA LEU A 59 14.62 2.30 -1.60
C LEU A 59 13.68 3.17 -2.43
N ALA A 60 14.20 4.11 -3.22
CA ALA A 60 13.40 4.91 -4.14
C ALA A 60 12.75 4.04 -5.23
N ALA A 61 13.50 3.12 -5.83
CA ALA A 61 13.00 2.19 -6.83
C ALA A 61 11.90 1.26 -6.26
N LEU A 62 12.06 0.82 -5.00
CA LEU A 62 11.04 0.05 -4.29
C LEU A 62 9.74 0.83 -4.13
N ILE A 63 9.81 2.09 -3.66
CA ILE A 63 8.64 2.94 -3.47
C ILE A 63 7.92 3.17 -4.79
N ILE A 64 8.66 3.47 -5.86
CA ILE A 64 8.09 3.65 -7.21
C ILE A 64 7.43 2.35 -7.68
N SER A 65 8.07 1.21 -7.49
CA SER A 65 7.53 -0.10 -7.88
C SER A 65 6.23 -0.42 -7.15
N ILE A 66 6.15 -0.17 -5.83
CA ILE A 66 4.91 -0.32 -5.07
C ILE A 66 3.84 0.63 -5.60
N GLY A 67 4.19 1.88 -5.90
CA GLY A 67 3.27 2.85 -6.51
C GLY A 67 2.69 2.38 -7.84
N ILE A 68 3.49 1.76 -8.70
CA ILE A 68 3.05 1.19 -9.98
C ILE A 68 2.11 0.01 -9.75
N VAL A 69 2.42 -0.88 -8.80
CA VAL A 69 1.55 -2.02 -8.45
C VAL A 69 0.21 -1.55 -7.91
N VAL A 70 0.19 -0.53 -7.04
CA VAL A 70 -1.06 0.05 -6.55
C VAL A 70 -1.83 0.69 -7.70
N ALA A 71 -1.15 1.45 -8.56
CA ALA A 71 -1.76 2.09 -9.72
C ALA A 71 -2.37 1.07 -10.69
N SER A 72 -1.70 -0.07 -10.93
CA SER A 72 -2.18 -1.10 -11.84
C SER A 72 -3.45 -1.78 -11.33
N VAL A 73 -3.58 -1.97 -10.01
CA VAL A 73 -4.79 -2.53 -9.39
C VAL A 73 -5.93 -1.51 -9.39
N THR A 74 -5.64 -0.22 -9.28
CA THR A 74 -6.67 0.83 -9.34
C THR A 74 -7.14 1.15 -10.76
N ARG A 75 -6.33 0.84 -11.79
CA ARG A 75 -6.69 1.12 -13.18
C ARG A 75 -7.77 0.14 -13.63
N PRO A 76 -8.98 0.60 -14.02
CA PRO A 76 -9.98 -0.29 -14.59
C PRO A 76 -9.48 -0.80 -15.95
N ALA A 77 -9.59 -2.11 -16.19
CA ALA A 77 -9.03 -2.82 -17.35
C ALA A 77 -9.69 -2.48 -18.71
N GLY A 78 -10.35 -1.33 -18.84
CA GLY A 78 -11.17 -0.92 -20.00
C GLY A 78 -10.65 0.30 -20.77
N GLY A 79 -9.33 0.47 -20.88
CA GLY A 79 -8.72 1.55 -21.67
C GLY A 79 -7.29 1.25 -22.06
#